data_AF-A0A0M9ERI9-F1
#
_entry.id   AF-A0A0M9ERI9-F1
#
_cell.length_a   1.000
_cell.length_b   1.000
_cell.length_c   1.000
_cell.angle_alpha   90.00
_cell.angle_beta   90.00
_cell.angle_gamma   90.00
#
_symmetry.space_group_name_H-M   'P 1'
#
loop_
_entity.id
_entity.type
_entity.pdbx_description
1 polymer ?
#
loop_
_entity_poly.entity_id
_entity_poly.type
_entity_poly.pdbx_seq_one_letter_code
_entity_poly.pdbx_strand_id
1 'polypeptide(L)'
;MHLSLEQWKCSRYGPTMSRPDGKTYCIFCNCPDPTAEHPELHNYSACVAQPEEAQLFHRKDHLRQHLRLFHQGCNFNDSMKSWLSSVDDIVSRCGFCDVQMASWAERQKHLAAHFRKGSDMREWKGDRGFEHQVDEFVENDMPVFLIGDQRRTMEPFSASRSNHRENSSPHSLSDLVSTDPNIPGLVGKEPEPHSTGHSYREVEQQLLRYVSTNISQGHVPSDQQMQRKMSEIMYGPDNMWDNTWADNPQWLGMFRKKAGLISLSLSGGKNAFIGFRELDCSYCTFYFTILSVFVRTSVAPSGVT
;
A
#
# COMPACT_ATOMS: atom_id res chain seq x y z
N MET A 1 9.74 1.94 2.60
CA MET A 1 8.92 2.85 1.79
C MET A 1 9.50 2.99 0.40
N HIS A 2 8.68 2.67 -0.59
CA HIS A 2 8.85 3.05 -1.97
C HIS A 2 7.67 3.96 -2.35
N LEU A 3 7.91 5.24 -2.62
CA LEU A 3 6.90 6.16 -3.16
C LEU A 3 7.40 6.59 -4.54
N SER A 4 6.62 6.28 -5.58
CA SER A 4 6.95 6.73 -6.92
C SER A 4 6.54 8.19 -7.08
N LEU A 5 7.53 9.07 -7.22
CA LEU A 5 7.33 10.48 -7.55
C LEU A 5 7.08 10.68 -9.05
N GLU A 6 7.15 9.61 -9.82
CA GLU A 6 6.90 9.59 -11.24
C GLU A 6 5.43 9.26 -11.51
N GLN A 7 4.80 10.07 -12.35
CA GLN A 7 3.43 9.85 -12.80
C GLN A 7 3.38 9.90 -14.33
N TRP A 8 2.85 8.84 -14.92
CA TRP A 8 2.69 8.68 -16.35
C TRP A 8 1.23 8.85 -16.71
N LYS A 9 0.90 9.78 -17.61
CA LYS A 9 -0.45 9.93 -18.16
C LYS A 9 -0.50 9.40 -19.58
N CYS A 10 -1.31 8.38 -19.85
CA CYS A 10 -1.46 7.87 -21.21
C CYS A 10 -1.92 9.00 -22.15
N SER A 11 -1.26 9.14 -23.30
CA SER A 11 -1.62 10.13 -24.32
C SER A 11 -1.77 11.57 -23.78
N ARG A 12 -0.88 11.99 -22.87
CA ARG A 12 -0.94 13.29 -22.17
C ARG A 12 -1.17 14.50 -23.09
N TYR A 13 -0.59 14.47 -24.28
CA TYR A 13 -0.62 15.56 -25.25
C TYR A 13 -1.48 15.25 -26.48
N GLY A 14 -2.30 14.20 -26.41
CA GLY A 14 -3.12 13.71 -27.51
C GLY A 14 -2.48 12.59 -28.32
N PRO A 15 -3.21 12.07 -29.33
CA PRO A 15 -2.88 10.83 -30.03
C PRO A 15 -1.82 11.00 -31.13
N THR A 16 -1.41 12.24 -31.40
CA THR A 16 -0.45 12.59 -32.44
C THR A 16 0.66 13.46 -31.87
N MET A 17 1.81 13.43 -32.53
CA MET A 17 2.95 14.30 -32.23
C MET A 17 3.51 14.89 -33.52
N SER A 18 4.09 16.07 -33.41
CA SER A 18 4.84 16.71 -34.51
C SER A 18 6.33 16.42 -34.37
N ARG A 19 7.02 16.16 -35.48
CA ARG A 19 8.47 15.96 -35.51
C ARG A 19 9.18 17.10 -36.27
N PRO A 20 10.50 17.28 -36.11
CA PRO A 20 11.27 18.34 -36.77
C PRO A 20 11.29 18.28 -38.31
N ASP A 21 10.90 17.14 -38.88
CA ASP A 21 10.69 16.96 -40.32
C ASP A 21 9.42 17.65 -40.85
N GLY A 22 8.64 18.29 -39.97
CA GLY A 22 7.41 19.00 -40.31
C GLY A 22 6.20 18.09 -40.48
N LYS A 23 6.35 16.78 -40.21
CA LYS A 23 5.27 15.80 -40.33
C LYS A 23 4.64 15.48 -38.99
N THR A 24 3.42 14.97 -39.06
CA THR A 24 2.70 14.47 -37.89
C THR A 24 2.84 12.96 -37.81
N TYR A 25 2.85 12.42 -36.61
CA TYR A 25 3.03 10.98 -36.38
C TYR A 25 2.07 10.51 -35.31
N CYS A 26 1.51 9.30 -35.48
CA CYS A 26 0.74 8.65 -34.43
C CYS A 26 1.64 8.38 -33.21
N ILE A 27 1.22 8.78 -32.01
CA ILE A 27 2.02 8.61 -30.79
C ILE A 27 2.20 7.14 -30.40
N PHE A 28 1.25 6.28 -30.78
CA PHE A 28 1.22 4.87 -30.42
C PHE A 28 2.11 3.99 -31.31
N CYS A 29 1.98 4.12 -32.63
CA CYS A 29 2.68 3.27 -33.60
C CYS A 29 3.71 3.99 -34.47
N ASN A 30 3.85 5.32 -34.34
CA ASN A 30 4.70 6.16 -35.20
C ASN A 30 4.35 6.10 -36.70
N CYS A 31 3.10 5.81 -37.05
CA CYS A 31 2.61 5.96 -38.42
C CYS A 31 2.72 7.44 -38.85
N PRO A 32 3.39 7.76 -39.98
CA PRO A 32 3.46 9.12 -40.51
C PRO A 32 2.11 9.60 -41.05
N ASP A 33 1.83 10.88 -40.84
CA ASP A 33 0.64 11.62 -41.27
C ASP A 33 -0.66 10.82 -41.08
N PRO A 34 -0.97 10.42 -39.83
CA PRO A 34 -2.14 9.59 -39.55
C PRO A 34 -3.43 10.34 -39.90
N THR A 35 -4.39 9.60 -40.46
CA THR A 35 -5.74 10.13 -40.69
C THR A 35 -6.44 10.40 -39.35
N ALA A 36 -7.51 11.20 -39.37
CA ALA A 36 -8.29 11.52 -38.18
C ALA A 36 -8.90 10.27 -37.50
N GLU A 37 -9.12 9.19 -38.25
CA GLU A 37 -9.68 7.93 -37.75
C GLU A 37 -8.62 6.96 -37.21
N HIS A 38 -7.34 7.19 -37.53
CA HIS A 38 -6.25 6.29 -37.15
C HIS A 38 -6.11 6.08 -35.63
N PRO A 39 -6.30 7.08 -34.74
CA PRO A 39 -6.27 6.86 -33.29
C PRO A 39 -7.28 5.82 -32.78
N GLU A 40 -8.39 5.59 -33.49
CA GLU A 40 -9.40 4.60 -33.10
C GLU A 40 -8.91 3.16 -33.31
N LEU A 41 -7.95 2.94 -34.21
CA LEU A 41 -7.23 1.66 -34.30
C LEU A 41 -6.46 1.34 -33.00
N HIS A 42 -6.22 2.35 -32.17
CA HIS A 42 -5.61 2.22 -30.85
C HIS A 42 -6.64 2.37 -29.72
N ASN A 43 -7.95 2.31 -30.01
CA ASN A 43 -9.01 2.49 -29.01
C ASN A 43 -8.86 3.80 -28.21
N TYR A 44 -8.38 4.86 -28.87
CA TYR A 44 -8.00 6.10 -28.20
C TYR A 44 -9.21 6.81 -27.56
N SER A 45 -10.33 6.95 -28.28
CA SER A 45 -11.52 7.62 -27.75
C SER A 45 -12.07 6.94 -26.50
N ALA A 46 -12.11 5.60 -26.47
CA ALA A 46 -12.56 4.87 -25.29
C ALA A 46 -11.61 5.05 -24.09
N CYS A 47 -10.30 5.13 -24.35
CA CYS A 47 -9.30 5.37 -23.30
C CYS A 47 -9.45 6.76 -22.68
N VAL A 48 -9.58 7.81 -23.50
CA VAL A 48 -9.68 9.19 -22.99
C VAL A 48 -11.03 9.47 -22.32
N ALA A 49 -12.07 8.69 -22.65
CA ALA A 49 -13.37 8.75 -22.00
C ALA A 49 -13.39 8.13 -20.59
N GLN A 50 -12.35 7.39 -20.18
CA GLN A 50 -12.24 6.88 -18.81
C GLN A 50 -11.97 8.02 -17.82
N PRO A 51 -12.25 7.82 -16.52
CA PRO A 51 -11.81 8.74 -15.47
C PRO A 51 -10.29 8.99 -15.53
N GLU A 52 -9.86 10.16 -15.07
CA GLU A 52 -8.45 10.56 -15.15
C GLU A 52 -7.55 9.57 -14.39
N GLU A 53 -8.01 9.02 -13.27
CA GLU A 53 -7.30 8.03 -12.46
C GLU A 53 -7.00 6.74 -13.24
N ALA A 54 -7.88 6.32 -14.15
CA ALA A 54 -7.69 5.13 -14.97
C ALA A 54 -6.70 5.34 -16.13
N GLN A 55 -6.30 6.59 -16.38
CA GLN A 55 -5.33 6.97 -17.40
C GLN A 55 -3.96 7.35 -16.80
N LEU A 56 -3.85 7.30 -15.47
CA LEU A 56 -2.68 7.68 -14.70
C LEU A 56 -2.00 6.45 -14.10
N PHE A 57 -0.68 6.39 -14.24
CA PHE A 57 0.14 5.27 -13.78
C PHE A 57 1.35 5.77 -13.02
N HIS A 58 1.58 5.27 -11.82
CA HIS A 58 2.76 5.62 -11.02
C HIS A 58 3.99 4.77 -11.34
N ARG A 59 3.84 3.76 -12.20
CA ARG A 59 4.95 2.95 -12.70
C ARG A 59 4.86 2.71 -14.20
N LYS A 60 6.02 2.72 -14.84
CA LYS A 60 6.16 2.54 -16.29
C LYS A 60 5.70 1.17 -16.78
N ASP A 61 5.83 0.13 -15.98
CA ASP A 61 5.39 -1.22 -16.33
C ASP A 61 3.86 -1.35 -16.38
N HIS A 62 3.14 -0.68 -15.47
CA HIS A 62 1.67 -0.62 -15.53
C HIS A 62 1.20 0.16 -16.76
N LEU A 63 1.86 1.27 -17.12
CA LEU A 63 1.61 1.94 -18.40
C LEU A 63 1.85 1.01 -19.60
N ARG A 64 2.94 0.24 -19.60
CA ARG A 64 3.23 -0.73 -20.68
C ARG A 64 2.15 -1.81 -20.77
N GLN A 65 1.66 -2.29 -19.64
CA GLN A 65 0.56 -3.25 -19.59
C GLN A 65 -0.72 -2.64 -20.16
N HIS A 66 -1.07 -1.41 -19.75
CA HIS A 66 -2.19 -0.65 -20.30
C HIS A 66 -2.10 -0.51 -21.83
N LEU A 67 -0.95 -0.09 -22.35
CA LEU A 67 -0.73 0.04 -23.80
C LEU A 67 -0.95 -1.28 -24.55
N ARG A 68 -0.50 -2.40 -23.97
CA ARG A 68 -0.68 -3.72 -24.58
C ARG A 68 -2.14 -4.18 -24.57
N LEU A 69 -2.83 -4.00 -23.45
CA LEU A 69 -4.19 -4.52 -23.26
C LEU A 69 -5.26 -3.60 -23.86
N PHE A 70 -5.11 -2.29 -23.72
CA PHE A 70 -6.14 -1.31 -24.07
C PHE A 70 -5.91 -0.66 -25.44
N HIS A 71 -4.64 -0.50 -25.85
CA HIS A 71 -4.28 0.12 -27.12
C HIS A 71 -3.82 -0.91 -28.17
N GLN A 72 -4.48 -2.06 -28.25
CA GLN A 72 -4.28 -3.08 -29.31
C GLN A 72 -2.82 -3.55 -29.45
N GLY A 73 -2.16 -3.90 -28.33
CA GLY A 73 -0.80 -4.43 -28.37
C GLY A 73 0.29 -3.38 -28.57
N CYS A 74 0.01 -2.10 -28.39
CA CYS A 74 1.00 -1.05 -28.53
C CYS A 74 2.16 -1.20 -27.55
N ASN A 75 3.37 -0.98 -28.06
CA ASN A 75 4.58 -0.99 -27.26
C ASN A 75 4.98 0.43 -26.88
N PHE A 76 5.55 0.56 -25.69
CA PHE A 76 6.14 1.82 -25.24
C PHE A 76 7.27 2.24 -26.19
N ASN A 77 7.26 3.49 -26.64
CA ASN A 77 8.27 4.05 -27.55
C ASN A 77 8.86 5.38 -27.02
N ASP A 78 9.84 5.94 -27.71
CA ASP A 78 10.56 7.14 -27.25
C ASP A 78 9.68 8.38 -27.12
N SER A 79 8.69 8.54 -27.98
CA SER A 79 7.74 9.65 -27.97
C SER A 79 6.93 9.71 -26.67
N MET A 80 6.65 8.53 -26.10
CA MET A 80 5.90 8.37 -24.86
C MET A 80 6.72 8.73 -23.61
N LYS A 81 8.05 8.92 -23.70
CA LYS A 81 8.86 9.39 -22.57
C LYS A 81 8.41 10.76 -22.04
N SER A 82 7.85 11.58 -22.92
CA SER A 82 7.28 12.90 -22.57
C SER A 82 6.03 12.82 -21.70
N TRP A 83 5.41 11.64 -21.56
CA TRP A 83 4.20 11.46 -20.76
C TRP A 83 4.45 11.42 -19.25
N LEU A 84 5.73 11.30 -18.85
CA LEU A 84 6.17 11.33 -17.47
C LEU A 84 6.15 12.77 -16.93
N SER A 85 5.51 12.96 -15.77
CA SER A 85 5.69 14.13 -14.91
C SER A 85 6.23 13.71 -13.54
N SER A 86 7.01 14.59 -12.93
CA SER A 86 7.32 14.51 -11.51
C SER A 86 6.17 15.06 -10.67
N VAL A 87 5.90 14.44 -9.54
CA VAL A 87 5.07 14.98 -8.47
C VAL A 87 6.02 15.61 -7.44
N ASP A 88 6.16 16.93 -7.49
CA ASP A 88 7.04 17.65 -6.57
C ASP A 88 6.29 18.23 -5.37
N ASP A 89 5.01 18.60 -5.55
CA ASP A 89 4.15 19.22 -4.55
C ASP A 89 3.46 18.19 -3.64
N ILE A 90 4.27 17.50 -2.84
CA ILE A 90 3.78 16.53 -1.85
C ILE A 90 3.76 17.19 -0.47
N VAL A 91 2.55 17.48 0.01
CA VAL A 91 2.33 17.92 1.39
C VAL A 91 2.67 16.79 2.36
N SER A 92 3.49 17.10 3.37
CA SER A 92 3.91 16.11 4.36
C SER A 92 4.27 16.72 5.71
N ARG A 93 4.15 15.92 6.78
CA ARG A 93 4.57 16.25 8.15
C ARG A 93 5.90 15.58 8.50
N CYS A 94 6.77 16.28 9.20
CA CYS A 94 7.94 15.69 9.84
C CYS A 94 7.56 15.05 11.18
N GLY A 95 7.87 13.76 11.40
CA GLY A 95 7.58 13.11 12.68
C GLY A 95 8.59 13.39 13.79
N PHE A 96 9.68 14.11 13.51
CA PHE A 96 10.64 14.55 14.55
C PHE A 96 10.23 15.87 15.20
N CYS A 97 9.64 16.79 14.43
CA CYS A 97 9.39 18.17 14.87
C CYS A 97 8.05 18.77 14.39
N ASP A 98 7.18 17.97 13.76
CA ASP A 98 5.83 18.33 13.29
C ASP A 98 5.74 19.46 12.23
N VAL A 99 6.89 19.90 11.68
CA VAL A 99 6.92 20.86 10.56
C VAL A 99 6.19 20.27 9.34
N GLN A 100 5.31 21.08 8.75
CA GLN A 100 4.65 20.80 7.48
C GLN A 100 5.53 21.29 6.33
N MET A 101 5.63 20.50 5.27
CA MET A 101 6.43 20.77 4.08
C MET A 101 5.53 20.56 2.87
N ALA A 102 5.66 21.42 1.85
CA ALA A 102 4.78 21.38 0.68
C ALA A 102 5.39 20.62 -0.49
N SER A 103 6.69 20.33 -0.45
CA SER A 103 7.38 19.60 -1.51
C SER A 103 8.24 18.44 -1.03
N TRP A 104 8.46 17.48 -1.92
CA TRP A 104 9.35 16.35 -1.65
C TRP A 104 10.80 16.79 -1.44
N ALA A 105 11.28 17.77 -2.21
CA ALA A 105 12.64 18.29 -2.09
C ALA A 105 12.88 18.95 -0.71
N GLU A 106 11.92 19.73 -0.22
CA GLU A 106 11.95 20.28 1.14
C GLU A 106 12.00 19.17 2.19
N ARG A 107 11.16 18.14 2.03
CA ARG A 107 11.14 16.96 2.92
C ARG A 107 12.50 16.29 3.01
N GLN A 108 13.13 15.96 1.87
CA GLN A 108 14.44 15.31 1.85
C GLN A 108 15.52 16.14 2.55
N LYS A 109 15.58 17.44 2.23
CA LYS A 109 16.54 18.37 2.83
C LYS A 109 16.33 18.48 4.35
N HIS A 110 15.09 18.61 4.78
CA HIS A 110 14.72 18.75 6.19
C HIS A 110 15.03 17.48 6.99
N LEU A 111 14.63 16.31 6.50
CA LEU A 111 14.89 15.02 7.16
C LEU A 111 16.40 14.74 7.26
N ALA A 112 17.16 15.03 6.19
CA ALA A 112 18.61 14.89 6.21
C ALA A 112 19.26 15.78 7.29
N ALA A 113 18.70 16.95 7.60
CA ALA A 113 19.20 17.80 8.68
C ALA A 113 19.00 17.18 10.07
N HIS A 114 17.89 16.48 10.31
CA HIS A 114 17.66 15.74 11.55
C HIS A 114 18.67 14.59 11.71
N PHE A 115 18.86 13.76 10.68
CA PHE A 115 19.83 12.66 10.75
C PHE A 115 21.26 13.14 10.94
N ARG A 116 21.67 14.26 10.29
CA ARG A 116 22.99 14.87 10.52
C ARG A 116 23.19 15.37 11.95
N LYS A 117 22.10 15.72 12.65
CA LYS A 117 22.10 16.11 14.07
C LYS A 117 22.03 14.90 15.02
N GLY A 118 21.99 13.69 14.49
CA GLY A 118 21.95 12.45 15.28
C GLY A 118 20.56 11.95 15.62
N SER A 119 19.48 12.54 15.06
CA SER A 119 18.13 12.03 15.28
C SER A 119 17.99 10.60 14.74
N ASP A 120 17.24 9.79 15.46
CA ASP A 120 17.06 8.36 15.18
C ASP A 120 15.60 8.01 14.90
N MET A 121 15.34 7.03 14.03
CA MET A 121 13.96 6.63 13.67
C MET A 121 13.07 6.23 14.86
N ARG A 122 13.64 5.89 16.03
CA ARG A 122 12.88 5.69 17.28
C ARG A 122 12.21 6.95 17.82
N GLU A 123 12.77 8.12 17.50
CA GLU A 123 12.26 9.42 17.92
C GLU A 123 11.14 9.91 17.00
N TRP A 124 10.88 9.21 15.90
CA TRP A 124 9.81 9.54 14.97
C TRP A 124 8.42 9.27 15.58
N LYS A 125 7.54 10.27 15.53
CA LYS A 125 6.19 10.20 16.06
C LYS A 125 5.14 10.29 14.97
N GLY A 126 4.08 9.50 15.14
CA GLY A 126 2.95 9.45 14.22
C GLY A 126 3.31 8.99 12.81
N ASP A 127 2.38 9.28 11.89
CA ASP A 127 2.51 9.01 10.45
C ASP A 127 3.44 10.02 9.73
N ARG A 128 3.31 10.11 8.41
CA ARG A 128 4.08 11.00 7.53
C ARG A 128 3.34 12.31 7.20
N GLY A 129 2.09 12.44 7.62
CA GLY A 129 1.21 13.54 7.24
C GLY A 129 0.99 13.68 5.74
N PHE A 130 1.03 12.58 4.98
CA PHE A 130 0.65 12.61 3.57
C PHE A 130 -0.87 12.73 3.42
N GLU A 131 -1.29 13.36 2.32
CA GLU A 131 -2.68 13.30 1.89
C GLU A 131 -3.05 11.87 1.51
N HIS A 132 -4.34 11.52 1.65
CA HIS A 132 -4.82 10.14 1.44
C HIS A 132 -4.42 9.57 0.07
N GLN A 133 -4.55 10.38 -0.98
CA GLN A 133 -4.19 9.98 -2.34
C GLN A 133 -2.71 9.61 -2.43
N VAL A 134 -1.82 10.36 -1.78
CA VAL A 134 -0.38 10.07 -1.77
C VAL A 134 -0.05 8.83 -0.94
N ASP A 135 -0.71 8.65 0.22
CA ASP A 135 -0.49 7.50 1.10
C ASP A 135 -0.90 6.18 0.45
N GLU A 136 -1.96 6.17 -0.38
CA GLU A 136 -2.37 4.99 -1.15
C GLU A 136 -1.29 4.48 -2.11
N PHE A 137 -0.45 5.38 -2.63
CA PHE A 137 0.63 5.07 -3.56
C PHE A 137 1.94 4.66 -2.88
N VAL A 138 1.98 4.66 -1.54
CA VAL A 138 3.14 4.17 -0.79
C VAL A 138 3.18 2.64 -0.85
N GLU A 139 4.20 2.10 -1.51
CA GLU A 139 4.46 0.67 -1.63
C GLU A 139 5.49 0.18 -0.61
N ASN A 140 5.41 -1.11 -0.27
CA ASN A 140 6.39 -1.84 0.56
C ASN A 140 6.80 -1.02 1.78
N ASP A 141 5.83 -0.77 2.63
CA ASP A 141 5.96 0.16 3.72
C ASP A 141 5.39 -0.37 5.03
N MET A 142 6.05 0.04 6.10
CA MET A 142 5.60 -0.13 7.47
C MET A 142 5.46 1.25 8.11
N PRO A 143 4.61 1.41 9.15
CA PRO A 143 4.44 2.67 9.84
C PRO A 143 5.78 3.21 10.33
N VAL A 144 6.07 4.47 10.02
CA VAL A 144 7.42 5.06 10.22
C VAL A 144 7.92 4.91 11.64
N PHE A 145 7.04 5.14 12.61
CA PHE A 145 7.37 5.06 14.03
C PHE A 145 7.75 3.64 14.49
N LEU A 146 7.39 2.60 13.73
CA LEU A 146 7.81 1.23 14.01
C LEU A 146 9.19 0.89 13.41
N ILE A 147 9.69 1.66 12.43
CA ILE A 147 10.97 1.37 11.76
C ILE A 147 12.12 1.34 12.77
N GLY A 148 12.09 2.25 13.75
CA GLY A 148 13.08 2.34 14.80
C GLY A 148 13.16 1.09 15.69
N ASP A 149 12.06 0.37 15.87
CA ASP A 149 12.00 -0.87 16.65
C ASP A 149 12.26 -2.11 15.78
N GLN A 150 11.69 -2.16 14.57
CA GLN A 150 11.89 -3.25 13.62
C GLN A 150 13.36 -3.41 13.21
N ARG A 151 14.15 -2.34 13.13
CA ARG A 151 15.58 -2.50 12.79
C ARG A 151 16.39 -3.33 13.79
N ARG A 152 15.86 -3.59 15.00
CA ARG A 152 16.52 -4.38 16.06
C ARG A 152 15.97 -5.80 16.19
N THR A 153 14.96 -6.18 15.40
CA THR A 153 14.46 -7.55 15.39
C THR A 153 15.44 -8.46 14.63
N MET A 154 15.30 -9.77 14.80
CA MET A 154 16.13 -10.76 14.08
C MET A 154 15.93 -10.68 12.55
N GLU A 155 14.76 -10.21 12.12
CA GLU A 155 14.46 -9.95 10.72
C GLU A 155 14.00 -8.49 10.55
N PRO A 156 14.95 -7.55 10.36
CA PRO A 156 14.64 -6.16 10.13
C PRO A 156 13.78 -5.95 8.88
N PHE A 157 12.88 -4.98 8.96
CA PHE A 157 12.13 -4.53 7.78
C PHE A 157 13.05 -4.06 6.66
N SER A 158 12.77 -4.51 5.43
CA SER A 158 13.41 -4.00 4.22
C SER A 158 12.36 -3.59 3.20
N ALA A 159 12.46 -2.36 2.70
CA ALA A 159 11.59 -1.87 1.62
C ALA A 159 11.87 -2.54 0.26
N SER A 160 13.01 -3.22 0.11
CA SER A 160 13.40 -3.95 -1.10
C SER A 160 12.88 -5.39 -1.14
N ARG A 161 12.36 -5.91 -0.03
CA ARG A 161 11.77 -7.25 0.07
C ARG A 161 10.28 -7.08 0.35
N SER A 162 9.43 -7.61 -0.52
CA SER A 162 7.97 -7.56 -0.31
C SER A 162 7.50 -8.51 0.81
N ASN A 163 8.30 -9.54 1.12
CA ASN A 163 7.92 -10.65 2.01
C ASN A 163 8.84 -10.72 3.24
N HIS A 164 8.25 -10.66 4.43
CA HIS A 164 8.96 -10.74 5.73
C HIS A 164 9.23 -12.16 6.25
N ARG A 165 9.13 -13.21 5.40
CA ARG A 165 9.29 -14.61 5.84
C ARG A 165 10.35 -15.42 5.09
N GLU A 166 10.93 -14.88 4.03
CA GLU A 166 11.93 -15.59 3.22
C GLU A 166 13.34 -15.47 3.83
N ASN A 167 13.59 -16.10 4.99
CA ASN A 167 14.90 -16.70 5.35
C ASN A 167 15.05 -17.27 6.78
N SER A 168 13.97 -17.75 7.41
CA SER A 168 14.09 -18.34 8.76
C SER A 168 14.29 -19.87 8.80
N SER A 169 14.52 -20.56 7.68
CA SER A 169 14.88 -21.99 7.70
C SER A 169 16.36 -22.19 7.37
N PRO A 170 17.17 -22.82 8.25
CA PRO A 170 18.57 -23.14 7.98
C PRO A 170 18.76 -24.29 6.96
N HIS A 171 17.72 -24.67 6.22
CA HIS A 171 17.75 -25.74 5.22
C HIS A 171 17.11 -25.31 3.90
N SER A 172 17.76 -24.40 3.18
CA SER A 172 17.63 -24.34 1.72
C SER A 172 18.95 -23.84 1.13
N LEU A 173 19.90 -24.76 0.96
CA LEU A 173 21.04 -24.62 0.04
C LEU A 173 20.56 -24.86 -1.41
N SER A 174 19.48 -24.22 -1.84
CA SER A 174 18.90 -24.43 -3.18
C SER A 174 19.48 -23.50 -4.26
N ASP A 175 20.28 -22.50 -3.88
CA ASP A 175 20.81 -21.51 -4.84
C ASP A 175 22.18 -21.88 -5.46
N LEU A 176 22.61 -23.14 -5.32
CA LEU A 176 23.75 -23.68 -6.06
C LEU A 176 23.34 -24.89 -6.91
N VAL A 177 22.43 -24.70 -7.87
CA VAL A 177 22.27 -25.66 -8.97
C VAL A 177 23.19 -25.23 -10.12
N SER A 178 24.36 -25.87 -10.16
CA SER A 178 25.10 -26.10 -11.39
C SER A 178 24.23 -26.93 -12.33
N THR A 179 24.14 -26.50 -13.58
CA THR A 179 23.53 -27.22 -14.69
C THR A 179 24.22 -28.57 -14.95
N ASP A 180 23.56 -29.67 -14.60
CA ASP A 180 23.90 -31.00 -15.14
C ASP A 180 22.61 -31.84 -15.31
N PRO A 181 22.21 -32.28 -16.52
CA PRO A 181 20.87 -32.79 -16.78
C PRO A 181 20.70 -34.31 -16.64
N ASN A 182 21.39 -34.97 -15.70
CA ASN A 182 21.38 -36.45 -15.65
C ASN A 182 21.24 -37.04 -14.23
N ILE A 183 20.10 -36.82 -13.56
CA ILE A 183 19.62 -37.69 -12.45
C ILE A 183 18.09 -37.85 -12.55
N PRO A 184 17.57 -39.04 -12.89
CA PRO A 184 16.14 -39.33 -12.83
C PRO A 184 15.74 -39.81 -11.43
N GLY A 185 14.85 -39.08 -10.75
CA GLY A 185 14.10 -39.61 -9.62
C GLY A 185 13.97 -38.70 -8.40
N LEU A 186 13.20 -37.61 -8.51
CA LEU A 186 12.52 -37.01 -7.37
C LEU A 186 11.12 -36.57 -7.83
N VAL A 187 10.12 -37.36 -7.47
CA VAL A 187 8.71 -36.98 -7.53
C VAL A 187 8.56 -35.76 -6.62
N GLY A 188 8.37 -34.58 -7.21
CA GLY A 188 8.04 -33.37 -6.48
C GLY A 188 6.71 -33.57 -5.77
N LYS A 189 6.73 -33.50 -4.43
CA LYS A 189 5.51 -33.16 -3.68
C LYS A 189 5.13 -31.75 -4.10
N GLU A 190 3.87 -31.58 -4.51
CA GLU A 190 3.29 -30.25 -4.70
C GLU A 190 3.52 -29.40 -3.45
N PRO A 191 3.91 -28.12 -3.60
CA PRO A 191 4.04 -27.23 -2.46
C PRO A 191 2.64 -26.94 -1.89
N GLU A 192 2.44 -27.35 -0.64
CA GLU A 192 1.30 -27.00 0.21
C GLU A 192 1.05 -25.46 0.20
N PRO A 193 -0.20 -24.98 0.03
CA PRO A 193 -0.50 -23.59 -0.29
C PRO A 193 -0.43 -22.58 0.86
N HIS A 194 0.18 -22.91 2.00
CA HIS A 194 0.10 -22.11 3.24
C HIS A 194 1.48 -21.74 3.77
N SER A 195 2.21 -20.86 3.05
CA SER A 195 3.30 -20.06 3.64
C SER A 195 3.79 -18.97 2.68
N THR A 196 2.87 -18.11 2.23
CA THR A 196 3.24 -16.84 1.58
C THR A 196 3.58 -15.82 2.67
N GLY A 197 4.79 -15.26 2.64
CA GLY A 197 5.20 -14.25 3.62
C GLY A 197 4.29 -13.04 3.60
N HIS A 198 3.88 -12.56 4.78
CA HIS A 198 2.92 -11.46 4.87
C HIS A 198 3.63 -10.10 4.80
N SER A 199 3.23 -9.26 3.86
CA SER A 199 3.57 -7.83 3.86
C SER A 199 2.84 -7.11 5.01
N TYR A 200 3.40 -6.02 5.55
CA TYR A 200 2.74 -5.24 6.62
C TYR A 200 1.28 -4.90 6.29
N ARG A 201 1.02 -4.47 5.04
CA ARG A 201 -0.31 -4.09 4.57
C ARG A 201 -1.28 -5.26 4.59
N GLU A 202 -0.83 -6.46 4.28
CA GLU A 202 -1.66 -7.67 4.27
C GLU A 202 -2.05 -8.09 5.68
N VAL A 203 -1.09 -8.07 6.62
CA VAL A 203 -1.38 -8.37 8.03
C VAL A 203 -2.37 -7.34 8.60
N GLU A 204 -2.17 -6.06 8.30
CA GLU A 204 -3.07 -4.99 8.73
C GLU A 204 -4.48 -5.15 8.14
N GLN A 205 -4.60 -5.48 6.85
CA GLN A 205 -5.88 -5.74 6.19
C GLN A 205 -6.61 -6.94 6.76
N GLN A 206 -5.91 -8.04 7.03
CA GLN A 206 -6.49 -9.23 7.66
C GLN A 206 -7.03 -8.90 9.05
N LEU A 207 -6.28 -8.10 9.83
CA LEU A 207 -6.76 -7.67 11.14
C LEU A 207 -7.95 -6.72 11.05
N LEU A 208 -7.98 -5.80 10.09
CA LEU A 208 -9.13 -4.93 9.82
C LEU A 208 -10.38 -5.75 9.47
N ARG A 209 -10.24 -6.77 8.62
CA ARG A 209 -11.33 -7.68 8.26
C ARG A 209 -11.85 -8.41 9.50
N TYR A 210 -10.97 -8.94 10.34
CA TYR A 210 -11.33 -9.57 11.61
C TYR A 210 -12.14 -8.61 12.51
N VAL A 211 -11.64 -7.38 12.71
CA VAL A 211 -12.34 -6.39 13.53
C VAL A 211 -13.73 -6.08 12.97
N SER A 212 -13.82 -5.86 11.65
CA SER A 212 -15.08 -5.54 11.02
C SER A 212 -16.10 -6.67 11.12
N THR A 213 -15.68 -7.93 10.94
CA THR A 213 -16.54 -9.11 11.12
C THR A 213 -17.09 -9.17 12.55
N ASN A 214 -16.25 -8.95 13.57
CA ASN A 214 -16.71 -8.93 14.96
C ASN A 214 -17.74 -7.81 15.19
N ILE A 215 -17.47 -6.59 14.69
CA ILE A 215 -18.40 -5.46 14.81
C ILE A 215 -19.74 -5.79 14.14
N SER A 216 -19.73 -6.41 12.96
CA SER A 216 -20.95 -6.82 12.27
C SER A 216 -21.78 -7.85 13.04
N GLN A 217 -21.12 -8.63 13.90
CA GLN A 217 -21.74 -9.60 14.81
C GLN A 217 -22.16 -8.95 16.15
N GLY A 218 -21.99 -7.63 16.29
CA GLY A 218 -22.33 -6.87 17.50
C GLY A 218 -21.28 -6.92 18.61
N HIS A 219 -20.09 -7.49 18.34
CA HIS A 219 -18.99 -7.58 19.30
C HIS A 219 -17.84 -6.66 18.91
N VAL A 220 -17.31 -5.86 19.84
CA VAL A 220 -16.12 -5.04 19.59
C VAL A 220 -14.90 -5.76 20.19
N PRO A 221 -13.90 -6.17 19.39
CA PRO A 221 -12.71 -6.83 19.91
C PRO A 221 -11.95 -5.96 20.92
N SER A 222 -11.48 -6.56 22.01
CA SER A 222 -10.55 -5.90 22.93
C SER A 222 -9.15 -5.81 22.35
N ASP A 223 -8.32 -4.97 22.95
CA ASP A 223 -6.90 -4.81 22.60
C ASP A 223 -6.15 -6.16 22.64
N GLN A 224 -6.42 -6.98 23.66
CA GLN A 224 -5.84 -8.33 23.79
C GLN A 224 -6.33 -9.28 22.67
N GLN A 225 -7.58 -9.15 22.24
CA GLN A 225 -8.11 -9.96 21.12
C GLN A 225 -7.44 -9.57 19.81
N MET A 226 -7.22 -8.28 19.57
CA MET A 226 -6.51 -7.78 18.38
C MET A 226 -5.03 -8.22 18.39
N GLN A 227 -4.35 -8.12 19.52
CA GLN A 227 -2.96 -8.57 19.70
C GLN A 227 -2.81 -10.07 19.42
N ARG A 228 -3.65 -10.90 20.04
CA ARG A 228 -3.64 -12.34 19.80
C ARG A 228 -3.89 -12.68 18.33
N LYS A 229 -4.86 -12.00 17.70
CA LYS A 229 -5.17 -12.25 16.29
C LYS A 229 -4.02 -11.85 15.37
N MET A 230 -3.32 -10.75 15.66
CA MET A 230 -2.16 -10.35 14.90
C MET A 230 -1.00 -11.35 15.03
N SER A 231 -0.77 -11.91 16.24
CA SER A 231 0.21 -12.98 16.44
C SER A 231 -0.14 -14.22 15.62
N GLU A 232 -1.41 -14.63 15.64
CA GLU A 232 -1.92 -15.75 14.83
C GLU A 232 -1.71 -15.52 13.33
N ILE A 233 -1.96 -14.30 12.82
CA ILE A 233 -1.75 -13.96 11.41
C ILE A 233 -0.26 -14.00 11.04
N MET A 234 0.63 -13.44 11.87
CA MET A 234 2.05 -13.35 11.53
C MET A 234 2.81 -14.66 11.69
N TYR A 235 2.52 -15.42 12.75
CA TYR A 235 3.34 -16.57 13.14
C TYR A 235 2.55 -17.90 13.16
N GLY A 236 1.23 -17.88 12.97
CA GLY A 236 0.37 -19.06 13.03
C GLY A 236 -0.15 -19.39 14.44
N PRO A 237 -1.04 -20.39 14.58
CA PRO A 237 -1.75 -20.69 15.83
C PRO A 237 -0.89 -21.31 16.94
N ASP A 238 0.20 -22.01 16.59
CA ASP A 238 1.04 -22.78 17.53
C ASP A 238 2.35 -22.05 17.90
N ASN A 239 2.37 -20.72 17.80
CA ASN A 239 3.61 -19.97 17.96
C ASN A 239 3.96 -19.71 19.45
N MET A 240 5.26 -19.66 19.73
CA MET A 240 5.84 -19.32 21.05
C MET A 240 6.25 -17.84 21.15
N TRP A 241 5.89 -17.01 20.16
CA TRP A 241 6.39 -15.65 20.02
C TRP A 241 5.27 -14.63 20.19
N ASP A 242 5.18 -14.07 21.38
CA ASP A 242 4.05 -13.21 21.76
C ASP A 242 4.17 -11.76 21.26
N ASN A 243 5.34 -11.31 20.80
CA ASN A 243 5.55 -9.89 20.50
C ASN A 243 5.36 -9.56 19.01
N THR A 244 4.41 -8.66 18.75
CA THR A 244 3.90 -8.24 17.46
C THR A 244 3.88 -6.71 17.36
N TRP A 245 3.49 -6.16 16.20
CA TRP A 245 3.27 -4.72 16.08
C TRP A 245 2.11 -4.22 16.96
N ALA A 246 1.12 -5.07 17.23
CA ALA A 246 -0.04 -4.73 18.06
C ALA A 246 0.30 -4.54 19.56
N ASP A 247 1.48 -4.95 19.99
CA ASP A 247 1.99 -4.73 21.35
C ASP A 247 2.55 -3.32 21.54
N ASN A 248 2.78 -2.57 20.45
CA ASN A 248 3.13 -1.16 20.52
C ASN A 248 1.87 -0.29 20.73
N PRO A 249 1.74 0.46 21.85
CA PRO A 249 0.54 1.25 22.14
C PRO A 249 0.22 2.33 21.10
N GLN A 250 1.25 2.92 20.48
CA GLN A 250 1.07 3.91 19.42
C GLN A 250 0.49 3.25 18.16
N TRP A 251 0.98 2.06 17.82
CA TRP A 251 0.44 1.28 16.71
C TRP A 251 -1.03 0.93 16.96
N LEU A 252 -1.34 0.40 18.14
CA LEU A 252 -2.69 0.00 18.48
C LEU A 252 -3.65 1.20 18.49
N GLY A 253 -3.22 2.35 19.00
CA GLY A 253 -4.00 3.59 18.95
C GLY A 253 -4.28 4.06 17.52
N MET A 254 -3.30 3.97 16.62
CA MET A 254 -3.47 4.32 15.20
C MET A 254 -4.38 3.33 14.48
N PHE A 255 -4.15 2.02 14.70
CA PHE A 255 -4.97 0.95 14.15
C PHE A 255 -6.43 1.09 14.60
N ARG A 256 -6.69 1.37 15.88
CA ARG A 256 -8.04 1.60 16.40
C ARG A 256 -8.73 2.77 15.70
N LYS A 257 -8.04 3.89 15.50
CA LYS A 257 -8.58 5.02 14.73
C LYS A 257 -8.91 4.60 13.29
N LYS A 258 -7.98 3.89 12.64
CA LYS A 258 -8.15 3.38 11.27
C LYS A 258 -9.32 2.39 11.16
N ALA A 259 -9.50 1.54 12.17
CA ALA A 259 -10.59 0.58 12.30
C ALA A 259 -11.91 1.22 12.77
N GLY A 260 -12.01 2.55 12.83
CA GLY A 260 -13.24 3.22 13.24
C GLY A 260 -13.61 3.00 14.71
N LEU A 261 -12.66 2.53 15.52
CA LEU A 261 -12.78 2.30 16.96
C LEU A 261 -12.47 3.57 17.77
N ILE A 262 -13.08 4.69 17.36
CA ILE A 262 -12.87 6.00 17.97
C ILE A 262 -13.86 6.15 19.13
N SER A 263 -13.36 6.34 20.35
CA SER A 263 -14.20 6.71 21.49
C SER A 263 -14.65 8.16 21.34
N LEU A 264 -15.71 8.42 20.57
CA LEU A 264 -16.43 9.68 20.69
C LEU A 264 -17.17 9.66 22.03
N SER A 265 -16.76 10.50 22.97
CA SER A 265 -17.48 10.72 24.22
C SER A 265 -18.81 11.42 23.92
N LEU A 266 -19.82 10.66 23.48
CA LEU A 266 -21.18 11.16 23.43
C LEU A 266 -21.67 11.38 24.88
N SER A 267 -22.36 12.49 25.13
CA SER A 267 -22.95 12.77 26.45
C SER A 267 -23.77 11.57 26.92
N GLY A 268 -23.37 10.97 28.06
CA GLY A 268 -23.99 9.76 28.61
C GLY A 268 -23.17 8.47 28.51
N GLY A 269 -21.85 8.53 28.28
CA GLY A 269 -20.95 7.36 28.40
C GLY A 269 -21.03 6.36 27.25
N LYS A 270 -21.48 6.80 26.07
CA LYS A 270 -21.68 5.95 24.89
C LYS A 270 -20.48 6.09 23.93
N ASN A 271 -19.97 4.96 23.44
CA ASN A 271 -18.96 4.91 22.37
C ASN A 271 -19.66 4.71 21.01
N ALA A 272 -19.08 5.21 19.92
CA ALA A 272 -19.54 4.93 18.56
C ALA A 272 -18.46 4.11 17.82
N PHE A 273 -18.86 3.17 16.98
CA PHE A 273 -17.94 2.29 16.24
C PHE A 273 -18.37 2.24 14.78
N ILE A 274 -17.43 2.38 13.84
CA ILE A 274 -17.71 2.32 12.40
C ILE A 274 -17.23 0.97 11.87
N GLY A 275 -18.13 0.18 11.28
CA GLY A 275 -17.78 -1.08 10.60
C GLY A 275 -17.37 -0.85 9.14
N PHE A 276 -16.42 -1.64 8.64
CA PHE A 276 -15.95 -1.61 7.25
C PHE A 276 -16.61 -2.70 6.41
N ARG A 277 -17.18 -2.36 5.26
CA ARG A 277 -17.58 -3.38 4.28
C ARG A 277 -16.60 -3.36 3.13
N GLU A 278 -15.92 -4.49 2.92
CA GLU A 278 -15.11 -4.70 1.72
C GLU A 278 -16.07 -4.77 0.54
N LEU A 279 -16.01 -3.77 -0.34
CA LEU A 279 -16.67 -3.83 -1.64
C LEU A 279 -15.65 -4.44 -2.60
N ASP A 280 -15.95 -5.63 -3.11
CA ASP A 280 -15.21 -6.25 -4.21
C ASP A 280 -15.39 -5.40 -5.48
N CYS A 281 -14.65 -4.30 -5.59
CA CYS A 281 -14.62 -3.50 -6.80
C CYS A 281 -13.19 -3.02 -7.02
N SER A 282 -12.57 -3.48 -8.10
CA SER A 282 -11.18 -3.18 -8.47
C SER A 282 -10.91 -1.70 -8.79
N TYR A 283 -11.92 -0.83 -8.69
CA TYR A 283 -11.84 0.60 -8.99
C TYR A 283 -12.60 1.52 -8.01
N CYS A 284 -13.18 1.00 -6.91
CA CYS A 284 -13.89 1.87 -5.96
C CYS A 284 -12.98 2.32 -4.81
N THR A 285 -12.76 3.63 -4.77
CA THR A 285 -12.30 4.39 -3.61
C THR A 285 -13.10 4.04 -2.35
N PHE A 286 -12.40 4.08 -1.21
CA PHE A 286 -12.90 3.82 0.14
C PHE A 286 -14.13 4.69 0.47
N TYR A 287 -15.34 4.16 0.29
CA TYR A 287 -16.54 4.81 0.81
C TYR A 287 -16.74 4.45 2.28
N PHE A 288 -16.62 5.46 3.15
CA PHE A 288 -17.04 5.39 4.55
C PHE A 288 -18.56 5.31 4.63
N THR A 289 -19.13 4.11 4.59
CA THR A 289 -20.56 3.95 4.90
C THR A 289 -20.70 3.82 6.42
N ILE A 290 -21.23 4.84 7.10
CA ILE A 290 -21.59 4.77 8.53
C ILE A 290 -22.70 3.72 8.66
N LEU A 291 -22.33 2.49 9.02
CA LEU A 291 -23.26 1.38 8.98
C LEU A 291 -24.00 1.14 10.30
N SER A 292 -23.52 1.60 11.46
CA SER A 292 -24.27 1.51 12.74
C SER A 292 -23.59 2.28 13.87
N VAL A 293 -24.34 3.05 14.66
CA VAL A 293 -23.90 3.57 15.96
C VAL A 293 -24.22 2.52 17.02
N PHE A 294 -23.23 1.75 17.49
CA PHE A 294 -23.43 0.80 18.57
C PHE A 294 -23.29 1.46 19.94
N VAL A 295 -24.41 1.62 20.64
CA VAL A 295 -24.45 2.14 22.01
C VAL A 295 -24.14 1.01 22.99
N ARG A 296 -22.99 1.07 23.67
CA ARG A 296 -22.75 0.25 24.87
C ARG A 296 -23.26 1.03 26.09
N THR A 297 -24.24 0.49 26.80
CA THR A 297 -24.54 0.90 28.17
C THR A 297 -23.56 0.18 29.10
N SER A 298 -22.84 0.91 29.96
CA SER A 298 -22.10 0.25 31.03
C SER A 298 -23.12 -0.28 32.03
N VAL A 299 -23.30 -1.60 32.09
CA VAL A 299 -23.93 -2.22 33.25
C VAL A 299 -22.92 -2.16 34.37
N ALA A 300 -23.19 -1.36 35.40
CA ALA A 300 -22.40 -1.35 36.62
C ALA A 300 -22.45 -2.73 37.28
N PRO A 301 -21.36 -3.21 37.90
CA PRO A 301 -21.40 -4.48 38.61
C PRO A 301 -22.36 -4.36 39.79
N SER A 302 -23.42 -5.16 39.77
CA SER A 302 -24.32 -5.33 40.91
C SER A 302 -23.49 -5.81 42.09
N GLY A 303 -23.33 -4.94 43.09
CA GLY A 303 -22.71 -5.29 44.36
C GLY A 303 -23.47 -6.44 45.00
N VAL A 304 -22.73 -7.50 45.33
CA VAL A 304 -23.18 -8.52 46.27
C VAL A 304 -23.19 -7.87 47.65
N THR A 305 -24.36 -7.80 48.28
CA THR A 305 -24.53 -7.69 49.74
C THR A 305 -25.21 -8.93 50.23
#